data_AF-A0A182R143-F1
#
_entry.id   AF-A0A182R143-F1
#
_cell.length_a   1.000
_cell.length_b   1.000
_cell.length_c   1.000
_cell.angle_alpha   90.00
_cell.angle_beta   90.00
_cell.angle_gamma   90.00
#
_symmetry.space_group_name_H-M   'P 1'
#
loop_
_entity.id
_entity.type
_entity.pdbx_description
1 polymer ?
#
loop_
_entity_poly.entity_id
_entity_poly.type
_entity_poly.pdbx_seq_one_letter_code
_entity_poly.pdbx_strand_id
1 'polypeptide(L)'
;MNFITRIVGAQCRRVVLNRPVILWPTVPATSVSNGLFYSTKTSKPQEPGFGGGASGPNRKAKTSPKVTLISSDESISIVNLDEAVKISNRRNLKLVKITDLDTKTQRPVYRLMTGAEYLEDDLKRREEKKKSKQDATIKGDKLLTISARIAEHDLTSKIQHVLKWLQKSYEVRVVVTGDGAGHKGKQEEIAQRFETSVKDTGKMVQKRMRDNDLRFSILPTSGKKQGLLDANGVSEPQAARGFHTQSGSLA
;
A
#
# COMPACT_ATOMS: atom_id res chain seq x y z
N MET A 1 -54.56 25.04 -25.96
CA MET A 1 -54.57 24.43 -24.61
C MET A 1 -53.15 24.51 -24.07
N ASN A 2 -52.89 25.44 -23.15
CA ASN A 2 -51.56 25.75 -22.63
C ASN A 2 -51.40 25.11 -21.26
N PHE A 3 -50.46 24.16 -21.10
CA PHE A 3 -50.10 23.60 -19.80
C PHE A 3 -48.81 24.26 -19.29
N ILE A 4 -48.99 25.23 -18.40
CA ILE A 4 -47.93 25.78 -17.54
C ILE A 4 -47.81 24.83 -16.34
N THR A 5 -46.67 24.17 -16.17
CA THR A 5 -46.39 23.39 -14.95
C THR A 5 -45.34 24.12 -14.11
N ARG A 6 -45.79 24.58 -12.95
CA ARG A 6 -45.08 25.35 -11.93
C ARG A 6 -44.28 24.38 -11.06
N ILE A 7 -42.94 24.42 -11.12
CA ILE A 7 -42.09 23.62 -10.23
C ILE A 7 -41.86 24.41 -8.94
N VAL A 8 -42.39 23.87 -7.83
CA VAL A 8 -42.21 24.39 -6.46
C VAL A 8 -40.83 23.97 -5.94
N GLY A 9 -40.05 24.94 -5.48
CA GLY A 9 -38.69 24.76 -4.99
C GLY A 9 -38.62 23.96 -3.68
N ALA A 10 -37.68 23.03 -3.63
CA ALA A 10 -37.33 22.31 -2.39
C ALA A 10 -36.39 23.18 -1.53
N GLN A 11 -36.90 23.61 -0.36
CA GLN A 11 -36.07 24.22 0.68
C GLN A 11 -35.09 23.18 1.24
N CYS A 12 -33.80 23.38 1.00
CA CYS A 12 -32.74 22.66 1.72
C CYS A 12 -32.59 23.25 3.12
N ARG A 13 -33.01 22.49 4.15
CA ARG A 13 -32.70 22.77 5.55
C ARG A 13 -31.18 22.68 5.76
N ARG A 14 -30.61 23.77 6.29
CA ARG A 14 -29.21 23.93 6.67
C ARG A 14 -28.96 23.10 7.94
N VAL A 15 -28.35 21.93 7.81
CA VAL A 15 -27.86 21.16 8.96
C VAL A 15 -26.52 21.76 9.39
N VAL A 16 -26.50 22.41 10.56
CA VAL A 16 -25.29 22.95 11.18
C VAL A 16 -24.60 21.81 11.92
N LEU A 17 -23.51 21.28 11.34
CA LEU A 17 -22.64 20.31 12.01
C LEU A 17 -21.62 21.04 12.87
N ASN A 18 -21.89 21.07 14.16
CA ASN A 18 -20.96 21.54 15.20
C ASN A 18 -19.81 20.53 15.34
N ARG A 19 -18.59 20.90 14.93
CA ARG A 19 -17.38 20.08 15.11
C ARG A 19 -16.56 20.63 16.29
N PRO A 20 -16.30 19.85 17.35
CA PRO A 20 -15.42 20.29 18.42
C PRO A 20 -13.97 20.35 17.93
N VAL A 21 -13.26 21.41 18.33
CA VAL A 21 -11.84 21.64 18.08
C VAL A 21 -11.03 20.67 18.95
N ILE A 22 -10.32 19.73 18.31
CA ILE A 22 -9.40 18.81 18.97
C ILE A 22 -8.04 19.49 19.04
N LEU A 23 -7.63 19.92 20.24
CA LEU A 23 -6.33 20.51 20.53
C LEU A 23 -5.31 19.38 20.76
N TRP A 24 -4.30 19.26 19.91
CA TRP A 24 -3.19 18.33 20.14
C TRP A 24 -2.14 18.98 21.07
N PRO A 25 -1.61 18.25 22.07
CA PRO A 25 -0.55 18.79 22.91
C PRO A 25 0.78 18.88 22.14
N THR A 26 1.36 20.08 22.15
CA THR A 26 2.69 20.40 21.65
C THR A 26 3.76 19.67 22.46
N VAL A 27 4.60 18.88 21.78
CA VAL A 27 5.78 18.24 22.37
C VAL A 27 6.94 19.25 22.37
N PRO A 28 7.62 19.52 23.50
CA PRO A 28 8.77 20.43 23.50
C PRO A 28 9.99 19.78 22.84
N ALA A 29 10.58 20.51 21.89
CA ALA A 29 11.85 20.18 21.25
C ALA A 29 12.98 20.24 22.27
N THR A 30 13.64 19.11 22.52
CA THR A 30 14.88 19.07 23.31
C THR A 30 16.05 19.37 22.39
N SER A 31 16.77 20.44 22.74
CA SER A 31 17.95 20.97 22.04
C SER A 31 19.14 20.01 22.16
N VAL A 32 19.74 19.68 21.02
CA VAL A 32 20.97 18.89 20.90
C VAL A 32 22.15 19.86 21.03
N SER A 33 22.89 19.82 22.14
CA SER A 33 24.20 20.46 22.25
C SER A 33 25.31 19.44 22.05
N ASN A 34 25.92 19.50 20.86
CA ASN A 34 27.22 18.89 20.58
C ASN A 34 28.31 19.61 21.38
N GLY A 35 28.96 18.91 22.29
CA GLY A 35 30.21 19.32 22.92
C GLY A 35 31.35 18.40 22.51
N LEU A 36 32.16 18.82 21.54
CA LEU A 36 33.48 18.24 21.29
C LEU A 36 34.39 18.62 22.47
N PHE A 37 34.86 17.64 23.23
CA PHE A 37 35.99 17.82 24.14
C PHE A 37 37.13 16.90 23.69
N TYR A 38 38.13 17.49 23.05
CA TYR A 38 39.47 16.91 22.98
C TYR A 38 40.20 17.25 24.29
N SER A 39 40.74 16.24 24.97
CA SER A 39 41.80 16.46 25.94
C SER A 39 42.75 15.26 25.96
N THR A 40 43.92 15.48 25.39
CA THR A 40 45.09 14.60 25.44
C THR A 40 45.77 14.72 26.80
N LYS A 41 46.01 13.62 27.54
CA LYS A 41 47.26 13.36 28.29
C LYS A 41 47.44 11.84 28.52
N THR A 42 48.70 11.44 28.42
CA THR A 42 49.25 10.07 28.31
C THR A 42 49.78 9.52 29.65
N SER A 43 50.01 8.19 29.68
CA SER A 43 50.82 7.37 30.63
C SER A 43 50.12 6.98 31.96
N LYS A 44 50.21 5.75 32.52
CA LYS A 44 51.17 4.63 32.46
C LYS A 44 50.48 3.33 33.03
N PRO A 45 50.96 2.08 32.76
CA PRO A 45 50.26 0.82 33.11
C PRO A 45 50.80 0.08 34.35
N GLN A 46 49.95 -0.70 35.05
CA GLN A 46 50.27 -1.84 35.95
C GLN A 46 48.96 -2.58 36.36
N GLU A 47 48.70 -3.81 35.87
CA GLU A 47 48.84 -5.16 36.49
C GLU A 47 47.48 -5.77 36.92
N PRO A 48 47.31 -7.11 36.87
CA PRO A 48 46.01 -7.78 36.86
C PRO A 48 45.51 -8.14 38.26
N GLY A 49 44.29 -7.70 38.59
CA GLY A 49 43.58 -8.07 39.81
C GLY A 49 42.30 -8.85 39.49
N PHE A 50 42.31 -10.15 39.77
CA PHE A 50 41.13 -11.01 39.79
C PHE A 50 40.39 -10.79 41.13
N GLY A 51 39.10 -10.49 41.09
CA GLY A 51 38.22 -10.65 42.27
C GLY A 51 37.17 -9.57 42.48
N GLY A 52 35.91 -10.01 42.63
CA GLY A 52 34.95 -9.38 43.53
C GLY A 52 33.81 -8.63 42.85
N GLY A 53 32.62 -9.21 42.91
CA GLY A 53 31.41 -8.70 42.29
C GLY A 53 30.96 -7.33 42.81
N ALA A 54 30.42 -6.53 41.89
CA ALA A 54 29.55 -5.41 42.20
C ALA A 54 28.20 -5.67 41.50
N SER A 55 27.19 -5.91 42.33
CA SER A 55 25.79 -6.12 41.99
C SER A 55 25.23 -4.96 41.15
N GLY A 56 24.92 -5.24 39.89
CA GLY A 56 24.11 -4.35 39.05
C GLY A 56 22.71 -4.13 39.63
N PRO A 57 22.03 -3.04 39.25
CA PRO A 57 20.84 -2.55 39.95
C PRO A 57 19.73 -3.59 39.92
N ASN A 58 19.10 -3.76 41.09
CA ASN A 58 17.96 -4.62 41.39
C ASN A 58 16.93 -4.61 40.24
N ARG A 59 17.01 -5.61 39.36
CA ARG A 59 16.00 -5.86 38.33
C ARG A 59 14.75 -6.28 39.07
N LYS A 60 13.85 -5.34 39.37
CA LYS A 60 12.50 -5.63 39.87
C LYS A 60 11.99 -6.82 39.06
N ALA A 61 11.74 -7.94 39.73
CA ALA A 61 11.32 -9.18 39.09
C ALA A 61 10.11 -8.85 38.22
N LYS A 62 10.27 -8.98 36.89
CA LYS A 62 9.16 -8.79 35.96
C LYS A 62 8.16 -9.90 36.27
N THR A 63 7.00 -9.53 36.80
CA THR A 63 5.87 -10.45 36.92
C THR A 63 5.52 -10.92 35.52
N SER A 64 5.93 -12.14 35.20
CA SER A 64 5.71 -12.71 33.88
C SER A 64 4.21 -12.91 33.65
N PRO A 65 3.68 -12.49 32.50
CA PRO A 65 2.25 -12.60 32.24
C PRO A 65 1.84 -14.07 32.18
N LYS A 66 0.65 -14.35 32.72
CA LYS A 66 -0.02 -15.65 32.55
C LYS A 66 -0.53 -15.77 31.12
N VAL A 67 -0.15 -16.85 30.44
CA VAL A 67 -0.46 -17.13 29.04
C VAL A 67 -1.17 -18.46 28.90
N THR A 68 -1.93 -18.60 27.84
CA THR A 68 -2.52 -19.88 27.43
C THR A 68 -1.54 -20.54 26.45
N LEU A 69 -1.02 -21.71 26.83
CA LEU A 69 -0.07 -22.50 26.06
C LEU A 69 -0.77 -23.69 25.41
N ILE A 70 -0.68 -23.78 24.09
CA ILE A 70 -1.13 -24.91 23.29
C ILE A 70 0.10 -25.76 22.97
N SER A 71 0.06 -27.03 23.38
CA SER A 71 1.13 -27.99 23.08
C SER A 71 1.02 -28.52 21.64
N SER A 72 2.01 -29.31 21.21
CA SER A 72 1.99 -29.93 19.87
C SER A 72 0.84 -30.94 19.70
N ASP A 73 0.40 -31.55 20.80
CA ASP A 73 -0.73 -32.46 20.93
C ASP A 73 -2.08 -31.74 21.11
N GLU A 74 -2.13 -30.43 20.83
CA GLU A 74 -3.32 -29.58 20.96
C GLU A 74 -3.84 -29.40 22.41
N SER A 75 -3.14 -29.96 23.40
CA SER A 75 -3.49 -29.76 24.81
C SER A 75 -3.29 -28.30 25.24
N ILE A 76 -4.29 -27.78 25.95
CA ILE A 76 -4.32 -26.39 26.43
C ILE A 76 -3.93 -26.37 27.91
N SER A 77 -2.92 -25.57 28.24
CA SER A 77 -2.45 -25.37 29.61
C SER A 77 -2.28 -23.88 29.91
N ILE A 78 -2.49 -23.46 31.16
CA ILE A 78 -2.30 -22.06 31.56
C ILE A 78 -1.01 -21.99 32.37
N VAL A 79 -0.01 -21.28 31.85
CA VAL A 79 1.32 -21.18 32.44
C VAL A 79 1.82 -19.74 32.42
N ASN A 80 2.88 -19.44 33.16
CA ASN A 80 3.57 -18.16 33.01
C ASN A 80 4.41 -18.16 31.74
N LEU A 81 4.65 -16.98 31.15
CA LEU A 81 5.47 -16.86 29.94
C LEU A 81 6.86 -17.49 30.09
N ASP A 82 7.51 -17.32 31.25
CA ASP A 82 8.83 -17.92 31.52
C ASP A 82 8.78 -19.45 31.51
N GLU A 83 7.71 -20.03 32.07
CA GLU A 83 7.52 -21.47 32.08
C GLU A 83 7.27 -22.00 30.67
N ALA A 84 6.50 -21.27 29.86
CA ALA A 84 6.32 -21.61 28.44
C ALA A 84 7.66 -21.61 27.67
N VAL A 85 8.53 -20.62 27.92
CA VAL A 85 9.88 -20.57 27.34
C VAL A 85 10.74 -21.75 27.79
N LYS A 86 10.71 -22.09 29.09
CA LYS A 86 11.43 -23.27 29.61
C LYS A 86 10.94 -24.56 28.98
N ILE A 87 9.61 -24.74 28.83
CA ILE A 87 9.01 -25.91 28.19
C ILE A 87 9.45 -26.01 26.72
N SER A 88 9.44 -24.88 26.01
CA SER A 88 9.90 -24.77 24.61
C SER A 88 11.35 -25.22 24.48
N ASN A 89 12.24 -24.70 25.33
CA ASN A 89 13.67 -25.04 25.32
C ASN A 89 13.92 -26.49 25.68
N ARG A 90 13.23 -27.02 26.71
CA ARG A 90 13.36 -28.41 27.15
C ARG A 90 12.96 -29.41 26.05
N ARG A 91 11.94 -29.07 25.26
CA ARG A 91 11.43 -29.92 24.17
C ARG A 91 12.06 -29.60 22.81
N ASN A 92 12.99 -28.63 22.72
CA ASN A 92 13.55 -28.12 21.46
C ASN A 92 12.49 -27.67 20.45
N LEU A 93 11.36 -27.15 20.94
CA LEU A 93 10.28 -26.61 20.13
C LEU A 93 10.37 -25.09 20.05
N LYS A 94 9.63 -24.50 19.11
CA LYS A 94 9.47 -23.04 18.98
C LYS A 94 8.18 -22.60 19.66
N LEU A 95 8.29 -21.63 20.56
CA LEU A 95 7.15 -20.92 21.14
C LEU A 95 6.71 -19.79 20.21
N VAL A 96 5.54 -19.93 19.60
CA VAL A 96 4.99 -18.97 18.63
C VAL A 96 3.74 -18.32 19.20
N LYS A 97 3.67 -17.00 19.16
CA LYS A 97 2.46 -16.25 19.54
C LYS A 97 1.44 -16.33 18.41
N ILE A 98 0.25 -16.87 18.68
CA ILE A 98 -0.82 -17.02 17.70
C ILE A 98 -1.80 -15.86 17.81
N THR A 99 -2.27 -15.59 19.03
CA THR A 99 -3.29 -14.57 19.29
C THR A 99 -2.84 -13.64 20.42
N ASP A 100 -3.09 -12.34 20.26
CA ASP A 100 -2.75 -11.34 21.28
C ASP A 100 -3.59 -11.47 22.55
N LEU A 101 -4.89 -11.74 22.40
CA LEU A 101 -5.83 -11.95 23.49
C LEU A 101 -6.85 -13.03 23.09
N ASP A 102 -7.01 -14.03 23.95
CA ASP A 102 -8.07 -15.03 23.81
C ASP A 102 -9.46 -14.44 24.14
N THR A 103 -10.49 -14.84 23.40
CA THR A 103 -11.87 -14.37 23.57
C THR A 103 -12.43 -14.71 24.95
N LYS A 104 -12.11 -15.90 25.49
CA LYS A 104 -12.68 -16.39 26.76
C LYS A 104 -11.86 -15.92 27.96
N THR A 105 -10.54 -16.03 27.88
CA THR A 105 -9.67 -15.82 29.04
C THR A 105 -8.94 -14.47 29.02
N GLN A 106 -9.00 -13.72 27.91
CA GLN A 106 -8.26 -12.46 27.69
C GLN A 106 -6.74 -12.61 27.95
N ARG A 107 -6.22 -13.84 27.78
CA ARG A 107 -4.79 -14.14 27.90
C ARG A 107 -4.19 -14.28 26.50
N PRO A 108 -2.93 -13.87 26.29
CA PRO A 108 -2.24 -14.16 25.05
C PRO A 108 -2.09 -15.67 24.84
N VAL A 109 -2.27 -16.12 23.61
CA VAL A 109 -2.20 -17.53 23.23
C VAL A 109 -0.89 -17.81 22.52
N TYR A 110 -0.12 -18.74 23.07
CA TYR A 110 1.11 -19.23 22.47
C TYR A 110 0.95 -20.71 22.12
N ARG A 111 1.53 -21.12 20.99
CA ARG A 111 1.57 -22.50 20.52
C ARG A 111 3.02 -22.98 20.45
N LEU A 112 3.26 -24.21 20.90
CA LEU A 112 4.51 -24.91 20.66
C LEU A 112 4.44 -25.58 19.29
N MET A 113 5.39 -25.26 18.42
CA MET A 113 5.47 -25.78 17.06
C MET A 113 6.88 -26.28 16.76
N THR A 114 6.98 -27.24 15.86
CA THR A 114 8.28 -27.65 15.30
C THR A 114 8.81 -26.62 14.31
N GLY A 115 10.09 -26.71 13.97
CA GLY A 115 10.69 -25.79 12.98
C GLY A 115 10.08 -25.92 11.58
N ALA A 116 9.68 -27.15 11.19
CA ALA A 116 9.06 -27.42 9.89
C ALA A 116 7.66 -26.79 9.79
N GLU A 117 6.81 -27.03 10.79
CA GLU A 117 5.45 -26.44 10.84
C GLU A 117 5.51 -24.90 10.85
N TYR A 118 6.46 -24.31 11.59
CA TYR A 118 6.64 -22.86 11.61
C TYR A 118 7.03 -22.30 10.24
N LEU A 119 7.88 -23.01 9.48
CA LEU A 119 8.27 -22.58 8.15
C LEU A 119 7.08 -22.61 7.18
N GLU A 120 6.28 -23.67 7.22
CA GLU A 120 5.07 -23.79 6.39
C GLU A 120 4.05 -22.70 6.71
N ASP A 121 3.78 -22.45 8.00
CA ASP A 121 2.87 -21.38 8.42
C ASP A 121 3.37 -20.00 8.01
N ASP A 122 4.68 -19.76 8.09
CA ASP A 122 5.25 -18.50 7.63
C ASP A 122 5.18 -18.35 6.10
N LEU A 123 5.36 -19.43 5.34
CA LEU A 123 5.16 -19.43 3.89
C LEU A 123 3.70 -19.16 3.53
N LYS A 124 2.73 -19.85 4.14
CA LYS A 124 1.29 -19.61 3.94
C LYS A 124 0.93 -18.17 4.28
N ARG A 125 1.40 -17.65 5.42
CA ARG A 125 1.18 -16.26 5.83
C ARG A 125 1.78 -15.26 4.84
N ARG A 126 2.95 -15.54 4.26
CA ARG A 126 3.56 -14.70 3.22
C ARG A 126 2.74 -14.74 1.92
N GLU A 127 2.24 -15.90 1.53
CA GLU A 127 1.38 -16.05 0.35
C GLU A 127 0.04 -15.32 0.53
N GLU A 128 -0.62 -15.47 1.67
CA GLU A 128 -1.85 -14.73 2.00
C GLU A 128 -1.63 -13.22 2.01
N LYS A 129 -0.50 -12.75 2.55
CA LYS A 129 -0.10 -11.34 2.48
C LYS A 129 0.19 -10.86 1.04
N LYS A 130 0.67 -11.74 0.16
CA LYS A 130 0.86 -11.42 -1.26
C LYS A 130 -0.47 -11.38 -2.00
N LYS A 131 -1.35 -12.37 -1.77
CA LYS A 131 -2.69 -12.45 -2.35
C LYS A 131 -3.55 -11.26 -1.91
N SER A 132 -3.66 -10.98 -0.62
CA SER A 132 -4.37 -9.78 -0.12
C SER A 132 -3.82 -8.45 -0.69
N LYS A 133 -2.51 -8.33 -0.91
CA LYS A 133 -1.92 -7.16 -1.58
C LYS A 133 -2.22 -7.10 -3.08
N GLN A 134 -2.43 -8.24 -3.72
CA GLN A 134 -2.87 -8.35 -5.12
C GLN A 134 -4.37 -8.09 -5.26
N ASP A 135 -5.18 -8.54 -4.31
CA ASP A 135 -6.63 -8.37 -4.25
C ASP A 135 -7.05 -6.95 -3.82
N ALA A 136 -6.14 -6.18 -3.22
CA ALA A 136 -6.32 -4.74 -3.01
C ALA A 136 -6.30 -4.00 -4.36
N THR A 137 -7.44 -4.01 -5.05
CA THR A 137 -7.64 -3.42 -6.39
C THR A 137 -7.22 -1.95 -6.47
N ILE A 138 -7.29 -1.22 -5.35
CA ILE A 138 -6.93 0.20 -5.27
C ILE A 138 -6.01 0.41 -4.05
N LYS A 139 -4.79 0.90 -4.28
CA LYS A 139 -3.79 1.14 -3.22
C LYS A 139 -4.02 2.42 -2.41
N GLY A 140 -4.76 3.37 -2.97
CA GLY A 140 -5.04 4.67 -2.37
C GLY A 140 -5.46 5.70 -3.42
N ASP A 141 -5.70 6.93 -2.98
CA ASP A 141 -6.10 8.05 -3.84
C ASP A 141 -4.96 9.05 -4.09
N LYS A 142 -4.95 9.62 -5.30
CA LYS A 142 -4.07 10.70 -5.72
C LYS A 142 -4.88 11.86 -6.23
N LEU A 143 -4.63 13.06 -5.71
CA LEU A 143 -5.27 14.28 -6.15
C LEU A 143 -4.38 14.98 -7.18
N LEU A 144 -4.96 15.34 -8.32
CA LEU A 144 -4.35 16.16 -9.35
C LEU A 144 -5.18 17.42 -9.55
N THR A 145 -4.55 18.58 -9.40
CA THR A 145 -5.18 19.87 -9.65
C THR A 145 -4.57 20.50 -10.89
N ILE A 146 -5.42 20.95 -11.82
CA ILE A 146 -5.02 21.57 -13.10
C ILE A 146 -5.85 22.85 -13.29
N SER A 147 -5.24 23.93 -13.75
CA SER A 147 -6.00 25.13 -14.15
C SER A 147 -6.49 25.01 -15.58
N ALA A 148 -7.67 25.57 -15.88
CA ALA A 148 -8.22 25.66 -17.23
C ALA A 148 -7.37 26.47 -18.22
N ARG A 149 -6.32 27.17 -17.77
CA ARG A 149 -5.37 27.94 -18.60
C ARG A 149 -4.10 27.16 -18.97
N ILE A 150 -4.02 25.88 -18.61
CA ILE A 150 -2.88 25.02 -18.93
C ILE A 150 -2.58 24.97 -20.44
N ALA A 151 -1.30 24.89 -20.80
CA ALA A 151 -0.85 24.68 -22.17
C ALA A 151 -0.94 23.19 -22.57
N GLU A 152 -1.15 22.89 -23.85
CA GLU A 152 -1.32 21.51 -24.36
C GLU A 152 -0.13 20.59 -24.03
N HIS A 153 1.10 21.14 -24.05
CA HIS A 153 2.30 20.38 -23.71
C HIS A 153 2.33 19.95 -22.24
N ASP A 154 1.97 20.84 -21.31
CA ASP A 154 1.90 20.50 -19.88
C ASP A 154 0.73 19.54 -19.62
N LEU A 155 -0.41 19.73 -20.28
CA LEU A 155 -1.55 18.80 -20.20
C LEU A 155 -1.14 17.36 -20.56
N THR A 156 -0.41 17.20 -21.66
CA THR A 156 0.12 15.89 -22.08
C THR A 156 1.02 15.28 -20.99
N SER A 157 1.89 16.09 -20.39
CA SER A 157 2.77 15.64 -19.29
C SER A 157 1.97 15.20 -18.05
N LYS A 158 0.90 15.92 -17.70
CA LYS A 158 0.00 15.53 -16.59
C LYS A 158 -0.73 14.23 -16.90
N ILE A 159 -1.22 14.03 -18.13
CA ILE A 159 -1.85 12.78 -18.57
C ILE A 159 -0.87 11.60 -18.41
N GLN A 160 0.39 11.75 -18.84
CA GLN A 160 1.41 10.72 -18.65
C GLN A 160 1.65 10.40 -17.16
N HIS A 161 1.57 11.40 -16.29
CA HIS A 161 1.66 11.19 -14.85
C HIS A 161 0.47 10.38 -14.31
N VAL A 162 -0.75 10.70 -14.76
CA VAL A 162 -1.97 9.96 -14.41
C VAL A 162 -1.88 8.51 -14.87
N LEU A 163 -1.43 8.24 -16.09
CA LEU A 163 -1.23 6.88 -16.59
C LEU A 163 -0.26 6.08 -15.71
N LYS A 164 0.86 6.69 -15.28
CA LYS A 164 1.80 6.06 -14.35
C LYS A 164 1.18 5.75 -12.98
N TRP A 165 0.24 6.56 -12.49
CA TRP A 165 -0.49 6.26 -11.25
C TRP A 165 -1.52 5.15 -11.43
N LEU A 166 -2.25 5.14 -12.55
CA LEU A 166 -3.21 4.08 -12.87
C LEU A 166 -2.52 2.72 -13.03
N GLN A 167 -1.35 2.67 -13.68
CA GLN A 167 -0.52 1.47 -13.78
C GLN A 167 -0.10 0.91 -12.41
N LYS A 168 0.02 1.78 -11.40
CA LYS A 168 0.34 1.38 -10.02
C LYS A 168 -0.89 1.04 -9.19
N SER A 169 -2.09 1.04 -9.79
CA SER A 169 -3.39 0.79 -9.15
C SER A 169 -3.79 1.86 -8.12
N TYR A 170 -3.52 3.14 -8.41
CA TYR A 170 -4.06 4.26 -7.63
C TYR A 170 -5.35 4.80 -8.27
N GLU A 171 -6.32 5.18 -7.43
CA GLU A 171 -7.46 6.02 -7.86
C GLU A 171 -6.95 7.45 -8.04
N VAL A 172 -7.26 8.07 -9.18
CA VAL A 172 -6.85 9.45 -9.45
C VAL A 172 -8.07 10.35 -9.44
N ARG A 173 -8.06 11.36 -8.58
CA ARG A 173 -9.06 12.43 -8.52
C ARG A 173 -8.50 13.65 -9.21
N VAL A 174 -9.12 14.07 -10.30
CA VAL A 174 -8.70 15.24 -11.06
C VAL A 174 -9.66 16.39 -10.77
N VAL A 175 -9.10 17.55 -10.45
CA VAL A 175 -9.81 18.80 -10.22
C VAL A 175 -9.29 19.81 -11.23
N VAL A 176 -10.14 20.23 -12.15
CA VAL A 176 -9.85 21.30 -13.11
C VAL A 176 -10.44 22.60 -12.56
N THR A 177 -9.58 23.50 -12.08
CA THR A 177 -10.00 24.79 -11.53
C THR A 177 -10.32 25.76 -12.66
N GLY A 178 -11.48 26.41 -12.56
CA GLY A 178 -11.89 27.44 -13.51
C GLY A 178 -11.53 28.82 -12.97
N ASP A 179 -10.65 29.54 -13.67
CA ASP A 179 -10.23 30.89 -13.27
C ASP A 179 -11.23 31.97 -13.76
N GLY A 180 -12.54 31.76 -13.53
CA GLY A 180 -13.63 32.70 -13.86
C GLY A 180 -14.77 32.16 -14.72
N ALA A 181 -15.79 32.98 -14.94
CA ALA A 181 -17.01 32.67 -15.69
C ALA A 181 -16.76 32.72 -17.22
N GLY A 182 -16.20 31.65 -17.78
CA GLY A 182 -15.98 31.56 -19.23
C GLY A 182 -15.16 30.36 -19.70
N HIS A 183 -14.47 29.68 -18.80
CA HIS A 183 -13.58 28.57 -19.16
C HIS A 183 -14.25 27.18 -19.15
N LYS A 184 -15.58 27.10 -19.08
CA LYS A 184 -16.33 25.83 -19.07
C LYS A 184 -16.03 24.97 -20.30
N GLY A 185 -15.93 25.59 -21.49
CA GLY A 185 -15.58 24.88 -22.72
C GLY A 185 -14.19 24.24 -22.67
N LYS A 186 -13.18 24.97 -22.17
CA LYS A 186 -11.82 24.44 -22.00
C LYS A 186 -11.74 23.33 -20.97
N GLN A 187 -12.48 23.45 -19.86
CA GLN A 187 -12.52 22.39 -18.84
C GLN A 187 -13.09 21.09 -19.39
N GLU A 188 -14.13 21.19 -20.22
CA GLU A 188 -14.75 20.06 -20.89
C GLU A 188 -13.79 19.41 -21.90
N GLU A 189 -13.09 20.22 -22.70
CA GLU A 189 -12.06 19.76 -23.63
C GLU A 189 -10.93 19.00 -22.91
N ILE A 190 -10.43 19.55 -21.79
CA ILE A 190 -9.43 18.89 -20.95
C ILE A 190 -9.96 17.54 -20.45
N ALA A 191 -11.20 17.49 -19.95
CA ALA A 191 -11.80 16.24 -19.47
C ALA A 191 -11.94 15.20 -20.59
N GLN A 192 -12.32 15.61 -21.79
CA GLN A 192 -12.42 14.74 -22.97
C GLN A 192 -11.04 14.20 -23.40
N ARG A 193 -9.99 15.01 -23.27
CA ARG A 193 -8.60 14.62 -23.53
C ARG A 193 -8.13 13.55 -22.54
N PHE A 194 -8.46 13.72 -21.26
CA PHE A 194 -8.22 12.69 -20.24
C PHE A 194 -8.98 11.41 -20.56
N GLU A 195 -10.27 11.51 -20.88
CA GLU A 195 -11.10 10.33 -21.19
C GLU A 195 -10.51 9.52 -22.35
N THR A 196 -10.10 10.18 -23.43
CA THR A 196 -9.52 9.51 -24.60
C THR A 196 -8.23 8.79 -24.26
N SER A 197 -7.34 9.43 -23.50
CA SER A 197 -6.02 8.87 -23.17
C SER A 197 -6.08 7.78 -22.09
N VAL A 198 -7.10 7.82 -21.24
CA VAL A 198 -7.24 6.93 -20.08
C VAL A 198 -8.03 5.66 -20.40
N LYS A 199 -8.84 5.64 -21.48
CA LYS A 199 -9.66 4.49 -21.91
C LYS A 199 -8.92 3.16 -21.90
N ASP A 200 -7.64 3.15 -22.23
CA ASP A 200 -6.83 1.93 -22.30
C ASP A 200 -6.44 1.37 -20.92
N THR A 201 -6.31 2.22 -19.90
CA THR A 201 -5.76 1.85 -18.56
C THR A 201 -6.78 2.01 -17.43
N GLY A 202 -7.85 2.78 -17.63
CA GLY A 202 -8.80 3.10 -16.58
C GLY A 202 -10.16 3.56 -17.09
N LYS A 203 -11.10 3.64 -16.15
CA LYS A 203 -12.45 4.12 -16.37
C LYS A 203 -12.65 5.43 -15.63
N MET A 204 -13.09 6.46 -16.35
CA MET A 204 -13.51 7.72 -15.75
C MET A 204 -14.88 7.55 -15.07
N VAL A 205 -15.01 8.03 -13.84
CA VAL A 205 -16.18 7.93 -12.98
C VAL A 205 -16.48 9.29 -12.35
N GLN A 206 -17.76 9.53 -12.04
CA GLN A 206 -18.21 10.66 -11.22
C GLN A 206 -17.75 12.05 -11.70
N LYS A 207 -18.17 12.45 -12.89
CA LYS A 207 -18.01 13.82 -13.38
C LYS A 207 -18.99 14.76 -12.67
N ARG A 208 -18.48 15.75 -11.93
CA ARG A 208 -19.26 16.74 -11.19
C ARG A 208 -18.70 18.14 -11.41
N MET A 209 -19.57 19.10 -11.68
CA MET A 209 -19.23 20.52 -11.75
C MET A 209 -19.73 21.21 -10.48
N ARG A 210 -18.84 21.89 -9.74
CA ARG A 210 -19.16 22.63 -8.51
C ARG A 210 -18.44 23.97 -8.50
N ASP A 211 -19.17 25.06 -8.28
CA ASP A 211 -18.62 26.39 -7.99
C ASP A 211 -17.62 26.96 -9.02
N ASN A 212 -17.56 26.37 -10.23
CA ASN A 212 -16.62 26.60 -11.35
C ASN A 212 -15.44 25.61 -11.47
N ASP A 213 -15.32 24.64 -10.56
CA ASP A 213 -14.40 23.51 -10.68
C ASP A 213 -15.08 22.30 -11.32
N LEU A 214 -14.39 21.66 -12.26
CA LEU A 214 -14.77 20.35 -12.78
C LEU A 214 -13.98 19.27 -12.05
N ARG A 215 -14.68 18.32 -11.42
CA ARG A 215 -14.08 17.22 -10.67
C ARG A 215 -14.50 15.88 -11.25
N PHE A 216 -13.55 14.99 -11.47
CA PHE A 216 -13.81 13.62 -11.88
C PHE A 216 -12.81 12.65 -11.24
N SER A 217 -13.21 11.41 -11.03
CA SER A 217 -12.33 10.36 -10.57
C SER A 217 -12.03 9.39 -11.70
N ILE A 218 -10.86 8.78 -11.68
CA ILE A 218 -10.44 7.74 -12.61
C ILE A 218 -10.09 6.52 -11.78
N LEU A 219 -10.81 5.43 -12.05
CA LEU A 219 -10.55 4.13 -11.44
C LEU A 219 -9.67 3.31 -12.39
N PRO A 220 -8.60 2.66 -11.89
CA PRO A 220 -7.80 1.76 -12.70
C PRO A 220 -8.65 0.52 -13.04
N THR A 221 -8.71 0.16 -14.32
CA THR A 221 -9.34 -1.09 -14.75
C THR A 221 -8.26 -2.16 -14.73
N SER A 222 -8.32 -3.04 -13.73
CA SER A 222 -7.46 -4.21 -13.61
C SER A 222 -7.78 -5.21 -14.73
N GLY A 223 -7.34 -4.93 -15.96
CA GLY A 223 -7.78 -5.72 -17.11
C GLY A 223 -7.33 -5.21 -18.46
N LYS A 224 -6.01 -5.19 -18.69
CA LYS A 224 -5.30 -5.62 -19.91
C LYS A 224 -3.90 -5.01 -19.89
N LYS A 225 -2.90 -5.81 -19.52
CA LYS A 225 -1.56 -5.59 -20.08
C LYS A 225 -1.69 -5.89 -21.56
N GLN A 226 -1.98 -4.88 -22.38
CA GLN A 226 -1.90 -5.01 -23.82
C GLN A 226 -0.45 -5.40 -24.11
N GLY A 227 -0.25 -6.64 -24.57
CA GLY A 227 1.05 -7.14 -24.96
C GLY A 227 1.65 -6.21 -26.00
N LEU A 228 2.90 -5.85 -25.78
CA LEU A 228 3.79 -5.30 -26.78
C LEU A 228 3.85 -6.33 -27.93
N LEU A 229 3.15 -6.06 -29.02
CA LEU A 229 3.30 -6.80 -30.28
C LEU A 229 4.43 -6.11 -31.02
N ASP A 230 5.55 -6.81 -31.17
CA ASP A 230 6.67 -6.40 -31.98
C ASP A 230 6.26 -6.39 -33.46
N ALA A 231 5.91 -5.21 -33.97
CA ALA A 231 5.72 -4.99 -35.40
C ALA A 231 7.09 -4.72 -36.05
N ASN A 232 7.72 -5.78 -36.57
CA ASN A 232 8.71 -5.71 -37.66
C ASN A 232 8.82 -7.09 -38.35
N GLY A 233 7.70 -7.53 -38.93
CA GLY A 233 7.71 -8.54 -39.99
C GLY A 233 7.80 -7.82 -41.33
N VAL A 234 9.02 -7.58 -41.80
CA VAL A 234 9.28 -7.06 -43.14
C VAL A 234 8.72 -8.06 -44.15
N SER A 235 7.81 -7.58 -44.98
CA SER A 235 7.26 -8.29 -46.13
C SER A 235 8.32 -8.42 -47.21
N GLU A 236 8.68 -9.66 -47.58
CA GLU A 236 9.45 -9.95 -48.78
C GLU A 236 8.56 -10.69 -49.79
N PRO A 237 8.25 -10.11 -50.96
CA PRO A 237 7.56 -10.82 -52.03
C PRO A 237 8.54 -11.13 -53.18
N GLN A 238 8.91 -12.40 -53.34
CA GLN A 238 9.43 -12.95 -54.60
C GLN A 238 8.82 -14.33 -54.81
N ALA A 239 7.74 -14.48 -55.59
CA ALA A 239 7.76 -14.60 -57.04
C ALA A 239 8.59 -15.81 -57.54
N ALA A 240 7.86 -16.88 -57.86
CA ALA A 240 8.03 -17.78 -59.00
C ALA A 240 9.43 -18.33 -59.34
N ARG A 241 9.56 -19.67 -59.17
CA ARG A 241 10.19 -20.68 -60.06
C ARG A 241 10.03 -22.01 -59.31
N GLY A 242 9.15 -22.93 -59.67
CA GLY A 242 9.09 -23.59 -60.96
C GLY A 242 9.95 -24.86 -60.91
N PHE A 243 9.29 -26.02 -60.84
CA PHE A 243 9.59 -27.31 -61.49
C PHE A 243 9.32 -28.53 -60.58
N HIS A 244 8.07 -28.99 -60.68
CA HIS A 244 7.67 -30.37 -60.53
C HIS A 244 8.14 -31.15 -61.76
N THR A 245 8.93 -32.21 -61.57
CA THR A 245 8.93 -33.37 -62.47
C THR A 245 9.18 -34.64 -61.65
N GLN A 246 8.20 -35.55 -61.71
CA GLN A 246 8.37 -36.95 -61.40
C GLN A 246 8.89 -37.70 -62.64
N SER A 247 9.91 -38.54 -62.44
CA SER A 247 10.26 -39.77 -63.18
C SER A 247 11.69 -40.14 -62.71
N GLY A 248 12.13 -41.38 -62.50
CA GLY A 248 11.69 -42.71 -62.88
C GLY A 248 12.96 -43.50 -63.25
N SER A 249 13.07 -44.74 -62.74
CA SER A 249 13.82 -45.86 -63.34
C SER A 249 15.33 -46.06 -63.07
N LEU A 250 15.61 -47.24 -62.49
CA LEU A 250 16.64 -48.25 -62.81
C LEU A 250 18.11 -47.83 -63.01
N ALA A 251 19.00 -48.34 -62.14
CA ALA A 251 19.89 -49.49 -62.41
C ALA A 251 20.59 -49.91 -61.11
#